data_AF-A0A4Q4DQF3-F1
#
_entry.id   AF-A0A4Q4DQF3-F1
#
_cell.length_a   1.000
_cell.length_b   1.000
_cell.length_c   1.000
_cell.angle_alpha   90.00
_cell.angle_beta   90.00
_cell.angle_gamma   90.00
#
_symmetry.space_group_name_H-M   'P 1'
#
loop_
_entity.id
_entity.type
_entity.pdbx_description
1 polymer ?
#
loop_
_entity_poly.entity_id
_entity_poly.type
_entity_poly.pdbx_seq_one_letter_code
_entity_poly.pdbx_strand_id
1 'polypeptide(L)' 'MAKSRRGRRPDKLRQQREAHSLTLEGAGEQLCEVVRAAGLTVPAANFQTLWQHEQGEVYPGPYYRRAYCLLYRR' A
#
# COMPACT_ATOMS: atom_id res chain seq x y z
N MET A 1 -13.89 -15.46 -10.84
CA MET A 1 -14.28 -15.59 -9.41
C MET A 1 -13.04 -15.42 -8.55
N ALA A 2 -12.81 -14.20 -8.02
CA ALA A 2 -11.61 -13.89 -7.24
C ALA A 2 -11.67 -14.58 -5.88
N LYS A 3 -10.73 -15.50 -5.62
CA LYS A 3 -10.59 -16.22 -4.34
C LYS A 3 -10.49 -15.22 -3.19
N SER A 4 -11.56 -15.12 -2.40
CA SER A 4 -11.56 -14.46 -1.10
C SER A 4 -10.57 -15.17 -0.17
N ARG A 5 -9.30 -14.75 -0.22
CA ARG A 5 -8.30 -15.08 0.81
C ARG A 5 -8.76 -14.42 2.10
N ARG A 6 -9.53 -15.17 2.91
CA ARG A 6 -10.15 -14.76 4.18
C ARG A 6 -9.14 -13.96 5.01
N GLY A 7 -9.43 -12.69 5.26
CA GLY A 7 -8.57 -11.78 6.04
C GLY A 7 -7.86 -10.69 5.24
N ARG A 8 -7.72 -10.84 3.92
CA ARG A 8 -7.21 -9.74 3.08
C ARG A 8 -8.30 -8.68 2.95
N ARG A 9 -8.01 -7.45 3.39
CA ARG A 9 -8.91 -6.29 3.26
C ARG A 9 -8.30 -5.24 2.32
N PRO A 10 -8.35 -5.46 1.00
CA PRO A 10 -7.90 -4.45 0.04
C PRO A 10 -8.64 -3.11 0.23
N ASP A 11 -9.93 -3.17 0.56
CA ASP A 11 -10.75 -2.03 0.97
C ASP A 11 -10.16 -1.19 2.10
N LYS A 12 -9.38 -1.78 3.02
CA LYS A 12 -8.74 -0.99 4.08
C LYS A 12 -7.63 -0.11 3.54
N LEU A 13 -6.90 -0.52 2.51
CA LEU A 13 -5.86 0.34 1.90
C LEU A 13 -6.51 1.56 1.25
N ARG A 14 -7.59 1.33 0.50
CA ARG A 14 -8.37 2.42 -0.11
C ARG A 14 -8.96 3.36 0.95
N GLN A 15 -9.61 2.83 1.99
CA GLN A 15 -10.16 3.63 3.08
C GLN A 15 -9.09 4.46 3.80
N GLN A 16 -7.90 3.89 4.03
CA GLN A 16 -6.78 4.61 4.64
C GLN A 16 -6.27 5.71 3.69
N ARG A 17 -6.14 5.42 2.40
CA ARG A 17 -5.77 6.44 1.41
C ARG A 17 -6.79 7.58 1.36
N GLU A 18 -8.08 7.27 1.34
CA GLU A 18 -9.17 8.25 1.37
C GLU A 18 -9.19 9.04 2.69
N ALA A 19 -8.94 8.39 3.84
CA ALA A 19 -8.85 9.06 5.14
C ALA A 19 -7.69 10.06 5.22
N HIS A 20 -6.59 9.79 4.52
CA HIS A 20 -5.46 10.70 4.41
C HIS A 20 -5.59 11.70 3.25
N SER A 21 -6.73 11.73 2.54
CA SER A 21 -6.97 12.56 1.35
C SER A 21 -5.87 12.44 0.28
N LEU A 22 -5.27 11.25 0.16
CA LEU A 22 -4.18 11.00 -0.78
C LEU A 22 -4.71 10.50 -2.12
N THR A 23 -4.18 11.05 -3.20
CA THR A 23 -4.36 10.47 -4.54
C THR A 23 -3.54 9.17 -4.64
N LEU A 24 -3.85 8.34 -5.64
CA LEU A 24 -3.09 7.10 -5.88
C LEU A 24 -1.59 7.39 -6.08
N GLU A 25 -1.29 8.46 -6.82
CA GLU A 25 0.07 8.92 -7.10
C GLU A 25 0.74 9.46 -5.83
N GLY A 26 0.05 10.32 -5.06
CA GLY A 26 0.58 10.85 -3.79
C GLY A 26 0.79 9.77 -2.73
N ALA A 27 -0.05 8.73 -2.72
CA ALA A 27 0.15 7.56 -1.86
C ALA A 27 1.38 6.76 -2.29
N GLY A 28 1.65 6.63 -3.59
CA GLY A 28 2.88 6.00 -4.11
C GLY A 28 4.14 6.79 -3.76
N GLU A 29 4.09 8.12 -3.91
CA GLU A 29 5.19 9.01 -3.56
C GLU A 29 5.49 8.98 -2.06
N GLN A 30 4.48 9.18 -1.20
CA GLN A 30 4.69 9.09 0.25
C GLN A 30 5.13 7.69 0.69
N LEU A 31 4.64 6.63 0.05
CA LEU A 31 5.12 5.27 0.35
C LEU A 31 6.62 5.15 0.05
N CYS A 32 7.09 5.73 -1.06
CA CYS A 32 8.51 5.77 -1.40
C CYS A 32 9.32 6.59 -0.38
N GLU A 33 8.81 7.75 0.05
CA GLU A 33 9.43 8.56 1.09
C GLU A 33 9.53 7.83 2.44
N VAL A 34 8.44 7.18 2.87
CA VAL A 34 8.39 6.39 4.11
C VAL A 34 9.37 5.22 4.05
N VAL A 35 9.42 4.53 2.92
CA VAL A 35 10.36 3.42 2.70
C VAL A 35 11.81 3.93 2.75
N ARG A 36 12.10 5.05 2.07
CA ARG A 36 13.42 5.70 2.10
C ARG A 36 13.81 6.14 3.51
N ALA A 37 12.89 6.78 4.23
CA ALA A 37 13.09 7.25 5.60
C ALA A 37 13.30 6.08 6.58
N ALA A 38 12.63 4.94 6.34
CA ALA A 38 12.77 3.73 7.14
C ALA A 38 13.96 2.84 6.72
N GLY A 39 14.72 3.23 5.69
CA GLY A 39 15.82 2.42 5.15
C GLY A 39 15.38 1.06 4.61
N LEU A 40 14.13 0.95 4.16
CA LEU A 40 13.59 -0.30 3.60
C LEU A 40 13.90 -0.38 2.10
N THR A 41 14.05 -1.60 1.58
CA THR A 41 14.16 -1.84 0.13
C THR A 41 12.89 -2.53 -0.32
N VAL A 42 11.93 -1.77 -0.87
CA VAL A 42 10.76 -2.35 -1.54
C VAL A 42 10.99 -2.35 -3.06
N PRO A 43 10.65 -3.43 -3.77
CA PRO A 43 10.74 -3.45 -5.23
C PRO A 43 9.68 -2.49 -5.77
N ALA A 44 10.13 -1.38 -6.36
CA ALA A 44 9.34 -0.38 -7.07
C ALA A 44 7.96 -0.09 -6.45
N ALA A 45 7.91 0.77 -5.42
CA ALA A 45 6.68 1.34 -4.88
C ALA A 45 6.03 2.32 -5.88
N ASN A 46 5.68 1.82 -7.07
CA ASN A 46 4.97 2.60 -8.07
C ASN A 46 3.45 2.56 -7.80
N PHE A 47 2.75 3.58 -8.28
CA PHE A 47 1.28 3.70 -8.16
C PHE A 47 0.55 2.49 -8.75
N GLN A 48 1.12 1.84 -9.77
CA GLN A 48 0.55 0.65 -10.40
C GLN A 48 0.51 -0.55 -9.44
N THR A 49 1.59 -0.79 -8.70
CA THR A 49 1.65 -1.85 -7.68
C THR A 49 0.71 -1.53 -6.52
N LEU A 50 0.62 -0.25 -6.12
CA LEU A 50 -0.32 0.19 -5.10
C LEU A 50 -1.77 -0.08 -5.52
N TRP A 51 -2.13 0.25 -6.77
CA TRP A 51 -3.45 -0.05 -7.33
C TRP A 51 -3.74 -1.55 -7.37
N GLN A 52 -2.78 -2.39 -7.76
CA GLN A 52 -2.95 -3.85 -7.74
C GLN A 52 -3.12 -4.39 -6.31
N HIS A 53 -2.52 -3.76 -5.31
CA HIS A 53 -2.77 -4.09 -3.91
C HIS A 53 -4.19 -3.69 -3.48
N GLU A 54 -4.65 -2.50 -3.87
CA GLU A 54 -6.00 -1.97 -3.62
C GLU A 54 -7.10 -2.77 -4.34
N GLN A 55 -6.83 -3.33 -5.52
CA GLN A 55 -7.81 -4.14 -6.26
C GLN A 55 -7.89 -5.58 -5.79
N GLY A 56 -7.00 -6.01 -4.89
CA GLY A 56 -6.97 -7.41 -4.49
C GLY A 56 -6.19 -8.31 -5.45
N GLU A 57 -5.51 -7.76 -6.45
CA GLU A 57 -4.85 -8.51 -7.52
C GLU A 57 -3.50 -9.07 -7.08
N VAL A 58 -2.64 -8.24 -6.49
CA VAL A 58 -1.31 -8.64 -5.98
C VAL A 58 -1.29 -8.56 -4.46
N TYR A 59 -0.76 -9.57 -3.77
CA TYR A 59 -0.67 -9.55 -2.31
C TYR A 59 0.57 -8.76 -1.86
N PRO A 60 0.44 -7.72 -1.01
CA PRO A 60 1.60 -6.99 -0.52
C PRO A 60 2.48 -7.89 0.34
N GLY A 61 3.74 -8.02 -0.07
CA GLY A 61 4.75 -8.76 0.69
C GLY A 61 5.00 -8.15 2.08
N PRO A 62 5.79 -8.83 2.94
CA PRO A 62 6.06 -8.37 4.31
C PRO A 62 6.68 -6.97 4.37
N TYR A 63 7.54 -6.62 3.40
CA TYR A 63 8.12 -5.27 3.30
C TYR A 63 7.07 -4.20 2.98
N TYR A 64 6.14 -4.48 2.06
CA TYR A 64 5.02 -3.60 1.75
C TYR A 64 4.07 -3.43 2.93
N ARG A 65 3.77 -4.51 3.67
CA ARG A 65 2.95 -4.41 4.89
C ARG A 65 3.59 -3.49 5.93
N ARG A 66 4.92 -3.58 6.13
CA ARG A 66 5.64 -2.65 7.01
C ARG A 66 5.55 -1.22 6.51
N ALA A 67 5.77 -0.99 5.21
CA ALA A 67 5.67 0.34 4.61
C ALA A 67 4.28 0.96 4.78
N TYR A 68 3.20 0.20 4.53
CA TYR A 68 1.83 0.68 4.79
C TYR A 68 1.55 0.95 6.26
N CYS A 69 2.04 0.09 7.16
CA CYS A 69 1.94 0.35 8.59
C CYS A 69 2.71 1.60 9.03
N LEU A 70 3.77 2.01 8.33
CA LEU A 70 4.48 3.24 8.63
C LEU A 70 3.80 4.47 8.01
N LEU A 71 3.24 4.32 6.80
CA LEU A 71 2.52 5.36 6.08
C LEU A 71 1.23 5.78 6.78
N TYR A 72 0.38 4.81 7.16
CA TYR A 72 -0.96 5.06 7.70
C TYR A 72 -1.06 5.07 9.23
N ARG A 73 0.04 4.84 9.95
CA ARG A 73 0.08 4.93 11.43
C ARG A 73 0.52 6.31 11.91
N ARG A 74 0.45 7.32 11.03
CA ARG A 74 0.82 8.70 11.30
C ARG A 74 -0.43 9.54 11.44
#